data_AF-A0A939JUT9-F1
#
_entry.id   AF-A0A939JUT9-F1
#
_cell.length_a   1.000
_cell.length_b   1.000
_cell.length_c   1.000
_cell.angle_alpha   90.00
_cell.angle_beta   90.00
_cell.angle_gamma   90.00
#
_symmetry.space_group_name_H-M   'P 1'
#
loop_
_entity.id
_entity.type
_entity.pdbx_description
1 polymer ?
#
loop_
_entity_poly.entity_id
_entity_poly.type
_entity_poly.pdbx_seq_one_letter_code
_entity_poly.pdbx_strand_id
1 'polypeptide(L)'
;MELSVQHVIDYIEERRKIYENHEFFAQLLDDESLSGDKRLSWGPTVIPFIMGYSDLNKYVFRKSEGEAELDPLQELLNAHTYEEDFHWQWMLTDLEKLQADHIMPLSDSARILWGKDFQHSRRLCMELAALAVGAPTYAVFAMVEAIEAVSVTIFTHCRGITLQDGSECEFFGTKHYLAEASHSIKSPEVEKTSLPALDDTQREESRRMVDRVFSLFDDWSRALLRFALEHDEHDRKYKRMIQESRDLLQLCSD
;
A
#
# COMPACT_ATOMS: atom_id res chain seq x y z
N MET A 1 -12.31 -10.17 -32.64
CA MET A 1 -11.76 -10.91 -31.49
C MET A 1 -12.12 -10.06 -30.29
N GLU A 2 -13.00 -10.53 -29.41
CA GLU A 2 -13.33 -9.79 -28.19
C GLU A 2 -12.10 -9.77 -27.30
N LEU A 3 -11.56 -8.58 -27.05
CA LEU A 3 -10.35 -8.36 -26.27
C LEU A 3 -10.80 -7.83 -24.91
N SER A 4 -10.91 -8.72 -23.92
CA SER A 4 -11.50 -8.45 -22.61
C SER A 4 -10.53 -7.72 -21.65
N VAL A 5 -11.05 -7.27 -20.50
CA VAL A 5 -10.28 -6.80 -19.32
C VAL A 5 -9.14 -7.76 -18.94
N GLN A 6 -9.23 -9.04 -19.30
CA GLN A 6 -8.20 -10.05 -19.07
C GLN A 6 -6.80 -9.62 -19.54
N HIS A 7 -6.68 -8.89 -20.66
CA HIS A 7 -5.35 -8.42 -21.10
C HIS A 7 -4.72 -7.39 -20.16
N VAL A 8 -5.53 -6.57 -19.49
CA VAL A 8 -5.04 -5.62 -18.48
C VAL A 8 -4.60 -6.40 -17.24
N ILE A 9 -5.36 -7.41 -16.83
CA ILE A 9 -4.99 -8.31 -15.72
C ILE A 9 -3.69 -9.06 -16.00
N ASP A 10 -3.54 -9.62 -17.20
CA ASP A 10 -2.33 -10.33 -17.61
C ASP A 10 -1.12 -9.37 -17.61
N TYR A 11 -1.32 -8.12 -18.01
CA TYR A 11 -0.29 -7.09 -17.95
C TYR A 11 0.06 -6.71 -16.51
N ILE A 12 -0.92 -6.58 -15.61
CA ILE A 12 -0.67 -6.37 -14.17
C ILE A 12 0.18 -7.52 -13.61
N GLU A 13 -0.12 -8.76 -13.96
CA GLU A 13 0.66 -9.92 -13.53
C GLU A 13 2.10 -9.90 -14.07
N GLU A 14 2.31 -9.46 -15.31
CA GLU A 14 3.66 -9.24 -15.85
C GLU A 14 4.43 -8.21 -15.03
N ARG A 15 3.80 -7.07 -14.73
CA ARG A 15 4.41 -6.01 -13.91
C ARG A 15 4.68 -6.46 -12.48
N ARG A 16 3.77 -7.25 -11.89
CA ARG A 16 3.91 -7.86 -10.57
C ARG A 16 5.15 -8.74 -10.48
N LYS A 17 5.36 -9.62 -11.46
CA LYS A 17 6.57 -10.49 -11.53
C LYS A 17 7.87 -9.71 -11.63
N ILE A 18 7.85 -8.54 -12.28
CA ILE A 18 9.03 -7.66 -12.28
C ILE A 18 9.23 -7.08 -10.88
N TYR A 19 8.15 -6.61 -10.26
CA TYR A 19 8.18 -6.01 -8.92
C TYR A 19 8.60 -7.01 -7.82
N GLU A 20 8.26 -8.30 -7.92
CA GLU A 20 8.74 -9.36 -7.01
C GLU A 20 10.27 -9.40 -6.86
N ASN A 21 11.02 -8.91 -7.86
CA ASN A 21 12.49 -8.86 -7.82
C ASN A 21 13.05 -7.56 -7.21
N HIS A 22 12.20 -6.72 -6.62
CA HIS A 22 12.62 -5.44 -6.04
C HIS A 22 13.59 -5.65 -4.86
N GLU A 23 14.58 -4.77 -4.75
CA GLU A 23 15.64 -4.86 -3.73
C GLU A 23 15.12 -4.83 -2.29
N PHE A 24 13.98 -4.18 -2.05
CA PHE A 24 13.27 -4.19 -0.77
C PHE A 24 12.99 -5.61 -0.27
N PHE A 25 12.65 -6.53 -1.17
CA PHE A 25 12.43 -7.93 -0.81
C PHE A 25 13.76 -8.61 -0.53
N ALA A 26 14.64 -8.66 -1.53
CA ALA A 26 15.88 -9.43 -1.45
C ALA A 26 16.87 -8.95 -0.37
N GLN A 27 16.94 -7.65 -0.09
CA GLN A 27 17.92 -7.08 0.87
C GLN A 27 17.37 -6.92 2.29
N LEU A 28 16.05 -7.02 2.47
CA LEU A 28 15.42 -6.80 3.77
C LEU A 28 14.43 -7.89 4.10
N LEU A 29 13.33 -8.00 3.34
CA LEU A 29 12.27 -8.93 3.72
C LEU A 29 12.69 -10.39 3.59
N ASP A 30 13.59 -10.79 2.71
CA ASP A 30 14.03 -12.19 2.55
C ASP A 30 15.34 -12.53 3.28
N ASP A 31 15.98 -11.54 3.90
CA ASP A 31 17.24 -11.76 4.61
C ASP A 31 17.00 -12.36 6.00
N GLU A 32 17.06 -13.69 6.08
CA GLU A 32 16.89 -14.45 7.33
C GLU A 32 18.02 -14.22 8.35
N SER A 33 19.12 -13.54 7.98
CA SER A 33 20.13 -13.13 8.94
C SER A 33 19.68 -11.94 9.81
N LEU A 34 18.67 -11.20 9.36
CA LEU A 34 18.02 -10.11 10.09
C LEU A 34 16.91 -10.66 11.00
N SER A 35 16.77 -10.08 12.20
CA SER A 35 15.62 -10.38 13.07
C SER A 35 14.31 -9.91 12.43
N GLY A 36 13.18 -10.52 12.80
CA GLY A 36 11.86 -10.09 12.29
C GLY A 36 11.56 -8.62 12.55
N ASP A 37 11.92 -8.11 13.73
CA ASP A 37 11.79 -6.70 14.10
C ASP A 37 12.55 -5.78 13.13
N LYS A 38 13.74 -6.22 12.67
CA LYS A 38 14.53 -5.47 11.70
C LYS A 38 13.92 -5.55 10.30
N ARG A 39 13.47 -6.73 9.88
CA ARG A 39 12.79 -6.94 8.60
C ARG A 39 11.50 -6.11 8.50
N LEU A 40 10.84 -5.82 9.63
CA LEU A 40 9.61 -5.02 9.71
C LEU A 40 9.80 -3.59 10.26
N SER A 41 11.03 -3.11 10.41
CA SER A 41 11.30 -1.81 11.06
C SER A 41 10.78 -0.60 10.26
N TRP A 42 10.46 -0.78 8.98
CA TRP A 42 9.80 0.20 8.12
C TRP A 42 8.31 0.38 8.42
N GLY A 43 7.66 -0.56 9.13
CA GLY A 43 6.21 -0.60 9.35
C GLY A 43 5.59 0.73 9.78
N PRO A 44 6.15 1.47 10.75
CA PRO A 44 5.57 2.75 11.15
C PRO A 44 5.54 3.80 10.03
N THR A 45 6.52 3.79 9.13
CA THR A 45 6.60 4.79 8.05
C THR A 45 5.45 4.68 7.05
N VAL A 46 4.75 3.54 7.02
CA VAL A 46 3.61 3.32 6.12
C VAL A 46 2.28 3.76 6.70
N ILE A 47 2.22 4.15 7.98
CA ILE A 47 0.98 4.64 8.63
C ILE A 47 0.24 5.64 7.74
N PRO A 48 0.87 6.70 7.18
CA PRO A 48 0.12 7.66 6.37
C PRO A 48 -0.48 7.06 5.11
N PHE A 49 0.16 6.02 4.53
CA PHE A 49 -0.39 5.31 3.38
C PHE A 49 -1.56 4.42 3.78
N ILE A 50 -1.41 3.60 4.82
CA ILE A 50 -2.47 2.67 5.24
C ILE A 50 -3.73 3.42 5.70
N MET A 51 -3.56 4.47 6.50
CA MET A 51 -4.68 5.31 6.92
C MET A 51 -5.31 6.03 5.71
N GLY A 52 -4.48 6.57 4.82
CA GLY A 52 -4.95 7.24 3.62
C GLY A 52 -5.57 6.31 2.58
N TYR A 53 -5.23 5.01 2.57
CA TYR A 53 -5.83 4.03 1.67
C TYR A 53 -7.30 3.76 2.03
N SER A 54 -7.65 3.76 3.33
CA SER A 54 -9.04 3.76 3.76
C SER A 54 -9.80 5.00 3.23
N ASP A 55 -9.16 6.18 3.28
CA ASP A 55 -9.76 7.39 2.70
C ASP A 55 -9.90 7.31 1.18
N LEU A 56 -8.91 6.75 0.47
CA LEU A 56 -8.97 6.55 -0.99
C LEU A 56 -10.14 5.65 -1.38
N ASN A 57 -10.29 4.51 -0.71
CA ASN A 57 -11.38 3.58 -0.94
C ASN A 57 -12.74 4.26 -0.71
N LYS A 58 -12.91 4.94 0.43
CA LYS A 58 -14.18 5.56 0.82
C LYS A 58 -14.57 6.80 0.03
N TYR A 59 -13.61 7.66 -0.30
CA TYR A 59 -13.88 9.01 -0.81
C TYR A 59 -13.44 9.24 -2.25
N VAL A 60 -12.65 8.34 -2.83
CA VAL A 60 -12.10 8.50 -4.19
C VAL A 60 -12.56 7.38 -5.13
N PHE A 61 -12.46 6.12 -4.72
CA PHE A 61 -12.75 4.98 -5.60
C PHE A 61 -14.23 4.58 -5.60
N ARG A 62 -14.84 4.62 -4.41
CA ARG A 62 -16.25 4.28 -4.23
C ARG A 62 -17.16 5.35 -4.84
N LYS A 63 -18.14 4.90 -5.62
CA LYS A 63 -19.25 5.74 -6.10
C LYS A 63 -20.55 5.35 -5.42
N SER A 64 -21.54 6.26 -5.45
CA SER A 64 -22.86 5.98 -4.87
C SER A 64 -23.57 4.83 -5.57
N GLU A 65 -24.48 4.13 -4.89
CA GLU A 65 -25.20 2.97 -5.45
C GLU A 65 -25.88 3.29 -6.79
N GLY A 66 -26.52 4.45 -6.91
CA GLY A 66 -27.16 4.88 -8.17
C GLY A 66 -26.19 5.16 -9.33
N GLU A 67 -24.93 5.53 -9.05
CA GLU A 67 -23.89 5.66 -10.07
C GLU A 67 -23.28 4.30 -10.43
N ALA A 68 -23.23 3.37 -9.48
CA ALA A 68 -22.65 2.04 -9.66
C ALA A 68 -23.58 1.08 -10.43
N GLU A 69 -24.91 1.17 -10.25
CA GLU A 69 -25.88 0.34 -10.99
C GLU A 69 -25.81 0.49 -12.52
N LEU A 70 -25.18 1.58 -13.00
CA LEU A 70 -25.01 1.86 -14.41
C LEU A 70 -23.68 1.31 -14.99
N ASP A 71 -22.79 0.81 -14.14
CA ASP A 71 -21.44 0.38 -14.51
C ASP A 71 -21.02 -0.86 -13.70
N PRO A 72 -21.11 -2.08 -14.29
CA PRO A 72 -20.74 -3.33 -13.60
C PRO A 72 -19.31 -3.35 -13.05
N LEU A 73 -18.35 -2.62 -13.65
CA LEU A 73 -17.00 -2.52 -13.07
C LEU A 73 -16.99 -1.67 -11.79
N GLN A 74 -17.86 -0.67 -11.70
CA GLN A 74 -17.97 0.15 -10.50
C GLN A 74 -18.61 -0.63 -9.35
N GLU A 75 -19.55 -1.54 -9.64
CA GLU A 75 -20.12 -2.43 -8.63
C GLU A 75 -19.04 -3.35 -8.02
N LEU A 76 -18.21 -3.97 -8.88
CA LEU A 76 -17.07 -4.76 -8.43
C LEU A 76 -16.10 -3.89 -7.62
N LEU A 77 -15.66 -2.75 -8.16
CA LEU A 77 -14.77 -1.82 -7.47
C LEU A 77 -15.32 -1.41 -6.10
N ASN A 78 -16.62 -1.10 -6.01
CA ASN A 78 -17.26 -0.76 -4.74
C ASN A 78 -17.19 -1.91 -3.73
N ALA A 79 -17.45 -3.16 -4.15
CA ALA A 79 -17.36 -4.32 -3.28
C ALA A 79 -15.95 -4.45 -2.66
N HIS A 80 -14.89 -4.34 -3.46
CA HIS A 80 -13.50 -4.34 -2.99
C HIS A 80 -13.27 -3.21 -1.96
N THR A 81 -13.73 -1.99 -2.24
CA THR A 81 -13.48 -0.85 -1.33
C THR A 81 -14.09 -1.05 0.06
N TYR A 82 -15.21 -1.78 0.19
CA TYR A 82 -15.85 -1.99 1.50
C TYR A 82 -15.06 -2.93 2.40
N GLU A 83 -14.36 -3.87 1.80
CA GLU A 83 -13.51 -4.80 2.53
C GLU A 83 -12.23 -4.11 3.03
N GLU A 84 -11.53 -3.43 2.12
CA GLU A 84 -10.24 -2.77 2.37
C GLU A 84 -10.31 -1.65 3.42
N ASP A 85 -11.48 -1.01 3.57
CA ASP A 85 -11.71 0.13 4.49
C ASP A 85 -11.40 -0.18 5.97
N PHE A 86 -11.24 -1.46 6.35
CA PHE A 86 -11.03 -1.88 7.74
C PHE A 86 -9.60 -2.38 8.04
N HIS A 87 -8.75 -2.59 7.03
CA HIS A 87 -7.42 -3.18 7.22
C HIS A 87 -6.47 -2.32 8.07
N TRP A 88 -6.70 -1.00 8.15
CA TRP A 88 -5.92 -0.11 9.03
C TRP A 88 -5.96 -0.49 10.51
N GLN A 89 -6.98 -1.23 10.95
CA GLN A 89 -7.06 -1.71 12.33
C GLN A 89 -5.96 -2.72 12.65
N TRP A 90 -5.62 -3.61 11.72
CA TRP A 90 -4.52 -4.55 11.88
C TRP A 90 -3.18 -3.82 11.95
N MET A 91 -3.03 -2.72 11.21
CA MET A 91 -1.82 -1.89 11.27
C MET A 91 -1.63 -1.28 12.66
N LEU A 92 -2.70 -0.85 13.33
CA LEU A 92 -2.60 -0.35 14.71
C LEU A 92 -2.16 -1.44 15.68
N THR A 93 -2.70 -2.65 15.56
CA THR A 93 -2.23 -3.81 16.34
C THR A 93 -0.74 -4.08 16.10
N ASP A 94 -0.25 -3.89 14.87
CA ASP A 94 1.16 -4.09 14.55
C ASP A 94 2.07 -3.03 15.16
N LEU A 95 1.61 -1.78 15.32
CA LEU A 95 2.39 -0.75 16.02
C LEU A 95 2.65 -1.12 17.47
N GLU A 96 1.69 -1.76 18.13
CA GLU A 96 1.86 -2.28 19.50
C GLU A 96 2.90 -3.40 19.53
N LYS A 97 2.79 -4.36 18.61
CA LYS A 97 3.72 -5.52 18.52
C LYS A 97 5.14 -5.12 18.17
N LEU A 98 5.30 -4.16 17.25
CA LEU A 98 6.60 -3.62 16.85
C LEU A 98 7.21 -2.68 17.89
N GLN A 99 6.54 -2.46 19.03
CA GLN A 99 6.93 -1.52 20.07
C GLN A 99 7.11 -0.09 19.54
N ALA A 100 6.36 0.27 18.49
CA ALA A 100 6.41 1.57 17.84
C ALA A 100 5.42 2.58 18.44
N ASP A 101 4.48 2.12 19.27
CA ASP A 101 3.47 2.97 19.94
C ASP A 101 4.02 3.61 21.23
N HIS A 102 4.68 4.75 21.09
CA HIS A 102 5.23 5.51 22.22
C HIS A 102 4.27 6.59 22.72
N ILE A 103 4.16 6.71 24.04
CA ILE A 103 3.47 7.84 24.68
C ILE A 103 4.26 9.13 24.40
N MET A 104 3.66 10.04 23.64
CA MET A 104 4.24 11.34 23.34
C MET A 104 3.16 12.42 23.14
N PRO A 105 3.51 13.73 23.24
CA PRO A 105 2.57 14.79 22.92
C PRO A 105 2.07 14.67 21.48
N LEU A 106 0.78 14.98 21.24
CA LEU A 106 0.19 14.96 19.90
C LEU A 106 1.01 15.77 18.87
N SER A 107 1.58 16.89 19.29
CA SER A 107 2.43 17.70 18.41
C SER A 107 3.70 16.98 17.97
N ASP A 108 4.27 16.11 18.81
CA ASP A 108 5.45 15.33 18.48
C ASP A 108 5.09 14.14 17.57
N SER A 109 3.95 13.48 17.82
CA SER A 109 3.40 12.49 16.87
C SER A 109 3.18 13.09 15.49
N ALA A 110 2.62 14.31 15.42
CA ALA A 110 2.43 15.02 14.17
C ALA A 110 3.78 15.36 13.47
N ARG A 111 4.80 15.76 14.23
CA ARG A 111 6.16 15.99 13.68
C ARG A 111 6.75 14.74 13.04
N ILE A 112 6.48 13.56 13.59
CA ILE A 112 6.93 12.28 13.04
C ILE A 112 6.12 11.96 11.78
N LEU A 113 4.80 11.90 11.89
CA LEU A 113 3.90 11.50 10.79
C LEU A 113 3.97 12.44 9.58
N TRP A 114 4.24 13.73 9.80
CA TRP A 114 4.50 14.73 8.75
C TRP A 114 5.98 14.98 8.47
N GLY A 115 6.87 14.23 9.12
CA GLY A 115 8.31 14.30 8.92
C GLY A 115 8.74 13.83 7.53
N LYS A 116 10.01 14.10 7.21
CA LYS A 116 10.63 13.77 5.91
C LYS A 116 10.65 12.27 5.68
N ASP A 117 10.97 11.47 6.69
CA ASP A 117 11.07 10.01 6.54
C ASP A 117 9.74 9.35 6.19
N PHE A 118 8.62 9.95 6.62
CA PHE A 118 7.26 9.45 6.37
C PHE A 118 6.64 10.05 5.10
N GLN A 119 7.34 10.95 4.41
CA GLN A 119 6.78 11.72 3.30
C GLN A 119 6.39 10.84 2.12
N HIS A 120 7.09 9.74 1.89
CA HIS A 120 6.88 8.87 0.74
C HIS A 120 5.48 8.24 0.78
N SER A 121 5.05 7.79 1.96
CA SER A 121 3.71 7.24 2.18
C SER A 121 2.61 8.29 1.99
N ARG A 122 2.83 9.53 2.46
CA ARG A 122 1.88 10.65 2.21
C ARG A 122 1.78 10.97 0.73
N ARG A 123 2.93 11.08 0.05
CA ARG A 123 2.99 11.39 -1.40
C ARG A 123 2.33 10.30 -2.22
N LEU A 124 2.53 9.02 -1.88
CA LEU A 124 1.87 7.90 -2.54
C LEU A 124 0.34 8.07 -2.52
N CYS A 125 -0.27 8.31 -1.36
CA CYS A 125 -1.72 8.56 -1.28
C CYS A 125 -2.19 9.72 -2.16
N MET A 126 -1.48 10.86 -2.11
CA MET A 126 -1.85 12.04 -2.89
C MET A 126 -1.75 11.80 -4.40
N GLU A 127 -0.71 11.09 -4.84
CA GLU A 127 -0.51 10.75 -6.25
C GLU A 127 -1.57 9.75 -6.74
N LEU A 128 -1.91 8.73 -5.94
CA LEU A 128 -2.99 7.79 -6.27
C LEU A 128 -4.35 8.49 -6.37
N ALA A 129 -4.67 9.37 -5.41
CA ALA A 129 -5.86 10.23 -5.50
C ALA A 129 -5.86 11.07 -6.78
N ALA A 130 -4.74 11.72 -7.11
CA ALA A 130 -4.63 12.56 -8.30
C ALA A 130 -4.81 11.76 -9.61
N LEU A 131 -4.36 10.50 -9.64
CA LEU A 131 -4.57 9.61 -10.79
C LEU A 131 -6.03 9.17 -10.93
N ALA A 132 -6.70 8.94 -9.81
CA ALA A 132 -8.07 8.44 -9.79
C ALA A 132 -9.12 9.53 -10.07
N VAL A 133 -8.88 10.76 -9.59
CA VAL A 133 -9.83 11.87 -9.73
C VAL A 133 -10.09 12.18 -11.20
N GLY A 134 -11.32 11.93 -11.63
CA GLY A 134 -11.76 12.16 -13.02
C GLY A 134 -11.35 11.06 -14.00
N ALA A 135 -10.68 9.99 -13.54
CA ALA A 135 -10.40 8.83 -14.38
C ALA A 135 -11.69 8.00 -14.62
N PRO A 136 -11.81 7.35 -15.79
CA PRO A 136 -12.91 6.44 -16.07
C PRO A 136 -12.79 5.17 -15.22
N THR A 137 -13.92 4.51 -14.93
CA THR A 137 -13.99 3.35 -14.03
C THR A 137 -13.02 2.24 -14.40
N TYR A 138 -12.87 1.91 -15.69
CA TYR A 138 -11.93 0.85 -16.13
C TYR A 138 -10.46 1.17 -15.82
N ALA A 139 -10.09 2.45 -15.75
CA ALA A 139 -8.74 2.86 -15.39
C ALA A 139 -8.56 2.82 -13.87
N VAL A 140 -9.55 3.26 -13.09
CA VAL A 140 -9.53 3.15 -11.62
C VAL A 140 -9.53 1.68 -11.18
N PHE A 141 -10.30 0.83 -11.86
CA PHE A 141 -10.28 -0.62 -11.66
C PHE A 141 -8.87 -1.17 -11.90
N ALA A 142 -8.27 -0.90 -13.06
CA ALA A 142 -6.89 -1.32 -13.35
C ALA A 142 -5.86 -0.79 -12.33
N MET A 143 -6.09 0.39 -11.77
CA MET A 143 -5.25 0.97 -10.72
C MET A 143 -5.37 0.18 -9.42
N VAL A 144 -6.59 -0.12 -8.94
CA VAL A 144 -6.82 -0.89 -7.71
C VAL A 144 -6.27 -2.31 -7.84
N GLU A 145 -6.50 -2.97 -8.97
CA GLU A 145 -5.94 -4.30 -9.22
C GLU A 145 -4.40 -4.31 -9.26
N ALA A 146 -3.78 -3.23 -9.73
CA ALA A 146 -2.33 -3.08 -9.66
C ALA A 146 -1.84 -2.84 -8.22
N ILE A 147 -2.62 -2.15 -7.38
CA ILE A 147 -2.33 -1.97 -5.95
C ILE A 147 -2.42 -3.31 -5.22
N GLU A 148 -3.47 -4.11 -5.46
CA GLU A 148 -3.63 -5.45 -4.90
C GLU A 148 -2.50 -6.40 -5.33
N ALA A 149 -2.08 -6.33 -6.60
CA ALA A 149 -0.93 -7.08 -7.09
C ALA A 149 0.36 -6.71 -6.34
N VAL A 150 0.54 -5.44 -5.98
CA VAL A 150 1.66 -4.99 -5.13
C VAL A 150 1.48 -5.47 -3.68
N SER A 151 0.28 -5.36 -3.11
CA SER A 151 0.00 -5.74 -1.71
C SER A 151 0.26 -7.24 -1.49
N VAL A 152 -0.30 -8.10 -2.34
CA VAL A 152 -0.11 -9.56 -2.25
C VAL A 152 1.37 -9.93 -2.36
N THR A 153 2.14 -9.21 -3.17
CA THR A 153 3.60 -9.42 -3.29
C THR A 153 4.29 -9.09 -1.97
N ILE A 154 4.04 -7.90 -1.41
CA ILE A 154 4.63 -7.51 -0.12
C ILE A 154 4.26 -8.50 0.98
N PHE A 155 2.98 -8.87 1.11
CA PHE A 155 2.53 -9.75 2.17
C PHE A 155 3.01 -11.20 2.00
N THR A 156 3.28 -11.64 0.76
CA THR A 156 3.95 -12.92 0.51
C THR A 156 5.33 -12.95 1.16
N HIS A 157 6.09 -11.87 1.06
CA HIS A 157 7.42 -11.74 1.66
C HIS A 157 7.36 -11.48 3.18
N CYS A 158 6.30 -10.86 3.70
CA CYS A 158 6.11 -10.67 5.14
C CYS A 158 5.61 -11.93 5.87
N ARG A 159 4.99 -12.87 5.15
CA ARG A 159 4.36 -14.06 5.74
C ARG A 159 5.37 -14.90 6.53
N GLY A 160 5.04 -15.19 7.79
CA GLY A 160 5.83 -16.03 8.66
C GLY A 160 7.02 -15.32 9.31
N ILE A 161 7.16 -14.01 9.13
CA ILE A 161 8.15 -13.23 9.87
C ILE A 161 7.72 -13.13 11.35
N THR A 162 8.45 -13.81 12.22
CA THR A 162 8.25 -13.72 13.67
C THR A 162 9.15 -12.67 14.30
N LEU A 163 8.59 -11.85 15.18
CA LEU A 163 9.33 -10.91 16.02
C LEU A 163 10.15 -11.64 17.09
N GLN A 164 11.02 -10.92 17.79
CA GLN A 164 11.86 -11.47 18.86
C GLN A 164 11.08 -12.18 19.98
N ASP A 165 9.84 -11.78 20.25
CA ASP A 165 8.97 -12.42 21.24
C ASP A 165 8.26 -13.68 20.71
N GLY A 166 8.49 -14.04 19.46
CA GLY A 166 7.88 -15.17 18.76
C GLY A 166 6.48 -14.88 18.20
N SER A 167 5.96 -13.67 18.37
CA SER A 167 4.68 -13.26 17.78
C SER A 167 4.85 -12.91 16.29
N GLU A 168 3.73 -12.90 15.58
CA GLU A 168 3.66 -12.44 14.19
C GLU A 168 2.71 -11.23 14.12
N CYS A 169 3.04 -10.28 13.25
CA CYS A 169 2.19 -9.15 12.90
C CYS A 169 0.87 -9.61 12.25
N GLU A 170 -0.19 -8.82 12.42
CA GLU A 170 -1.48 -9.02 11.77
C GLU A 170 -1.49 -8.45 10.35
N PHE A 171 -1.09 -7.19 10.18
CA PHE A 171 -1.07 -6.49 8.91
C PHE A 171 0.14 -6.91 8.07
N PHE A 172 1.32 -6.97 8.66
CA PHE A 172 2.55 -7.47 8.01
C PHE A 172 2.80 -8.94 8.30
N GLY A 173 1.79 -9.79 8.23
CA GLY A 173 1.96 -11.21 8.51
C GLY A 173 0.98 -12.11 7.77
N THR A 174 0.98 -13.37 8.17
CA THR A 174 0.21 -14.45 7.54
C THR A 174 -1.29 -14.14 7.48
N LYS A 175 -1.83 -13.44 8.48
CA LYS A 175 -3.25 -13.06 8.53
C LYS A 175 -3.66 -12.24 7.32
N HIS A 176 -2.96 -11.14 7.03
CA HIS A 176 -3.26 -10.29 5.89
C HIS A 176 -3.01 -11.00 4.56
N TYR A 177 -1.89 -11.73 4.45
CA TYR A 177 -1.60 -12.55 3.27
C TYR A 177 -2.75 -13.50 2.93
N LEU A 178 -3.35 -14.17 3.93
CA LEU A 178 -4.45 -15.10 3.68
C LEU A 178 -5.73 -14.41 3.21
N ALA A 179 -6.04 -13.21 3.73
CA ALA A 179 -7.18 -12.42 3.27
C ALA A 179 -7.00 -11.99 1.80
N GLU A 180 -5.82 -11.48 1.46
CA GLU A 180 -5.48 -11.06 0.10
C GLU A 180 -5.43 -12.24 -0.88
N ALA A 181 -4.87 -13.38 -0.45
CA ALA A 181 -4.80 -14.59 -1.26
C ALA A 181 -6.18 -15.20 -1.55
N SER A 182 -7.19 -14.98 -0.68
CA SER A 182 -8.58 -15.39 -0.99
C SER A 182 -9.25 -14.50 -2.04
N HIS A 183 -8.74 -13.30 -2.30
CA HIS A 183 -9.38 -12.30 -3.18
C HIS A 183 -8.68 -12.08 -4.52
N SER A 184 -7.57 -12.77 -4.78
CA SER A 184 -6.87 -12.71 -6.07
C SER A 184 -7.84 -12.75 -7.26
N ILE A 185 -7.65 -11.90 -8.27
CA ILE A 185 -8.42 -11.86 -9.54
C ILE A 185 -8.57 -13.23 -10.22
N LYS A 186 -7.69 -14.19 -9.92
CA LYS A 186 -7.83 -15.59 -10.38
C LYS A 186 -8.76 -16.42 -9.50
N SER A 187 -9.46 -15.79 -8.57
CA SER A 187 -10.45 -16.44 -7.74
C SER A 187 -11.59 -16.91 -8.63
N PRO A 188 -12.18 -18.07 -8.35
CA PRO A 188 -13.27 -18.62 -9.15
C PRO A 188 -14.52 -17.73 -9.21
N GLU A 189 -14.61 -16.68 -8.39
CA GLU A 189 -15.73 -15.72 -8.39
C GLU A 189 -15.54 -14.61 -9.43
N VAL A 190 -14.32 -14.08 -9.59
CA VAL A 190 -13.99 -13.10 -10.63
C VAL A 190 -13.96 -13.76 -12.01
N GLU A 191 -13.44 -14.98 -12.15
CA GLU A 191 -13.48 -15.75 -13.40
C GLU A 191 -14.91 -16.06 -13.89
N LYS A 192 -15.90 -16.08 -12.98
CA LYS A 192 -17.32 -16.29 -13.31
C LYS A 192 -18.06 -15.01 -13.69
N THR A 193 -17.47 -13.84 -13.38
CA THR A 193 -18.09 -12.56 -13.69
C THR A 193 -17.70 -12.16 -15.10
N SER A 194 -18.69 -11.93 -15.97
CA SER A 194 -18.42 -11.48 -17.35
C SER A 194 -17.96 -10.02 -17.32
N LEU A 195 -16.66 -9.79 -17.07
CA LEU A 195 -16.06 -8.47 -17.14
C LEU A 195 -16.31 -7.83 -18.53
N PRO A 196 -16.59 -6.52 -18.61
CA PRO A 196 -16.87 -5.88 -19.89
C PRO A 196 -15.64 -5.94 -20.81
N ALA A 197 -15.89 -5.91 -22.12
CA ALA A 197 -14.81 -5.75 -23.09
C ALA A 197 -14.32 -4.30 -23.06
N LEU A 198 -13.00 -4.11 -23.15
CA LEU A 198 -12.40 -2.80 -23.37
C LEU A 198 -12.10 -2.61 -24.86
N ASP A 199 -12.05 -1.37 -25.34
CA ASP A 199 -11.47 -1.06 -26.65
C ASP A 199 -9.95 -0.84 -26.57
N ASP A 200 -9.29 -0.61 -27.71
CA ASP A 200 -7.83 -0.41 -27.77
C ASP A 200 -7.37 0.82 -26.97
N THR A 201 -8.16 1.90 -26.99
CA THR A 201 -7.83 3.15 -26.29
C THR A 201 -7.94 2.95 -24.79
N GLN A 202 -9.05 2.35 -24.34
CA GLN A 202 -9.30 2.03 -22.93
C GLN A 202 -8.21 1.10 -22.37
N ARG A 203 -7.80 0.07 -23.14
CA ARG A 203 -6.68 -0.80 -22.75
C ARG A 203 -5.39 -0.04 -22.59
N GLU A 204 -5.03 0.81 -23.53
CA GLU A 204 -3.79 1.58 -23.46
C GLU A 204 -3.80 2.60 -22.31
N GLU A 205 -4.96 3.17 -22.00
CA GLU A 205 -5.14 4.02 -20.80
C GLU A 205 -4.99 3.21 -19.51
N SER A 206 -5.62 2.04 -19.40
CA SER A 206 -5.43 1.13 -18.26
C SER A 206 -3.96 0.72 -18.10
N ARG A 207 -3.24 0.40 -19.19
CA ARG A 207 -1.82 0.02 -19.11
C ARG A 207 -0.95 1.17 -18.59
N ARG A 208 -1.19 2.40 -19.07
CA ARG A 208 -0.49 3.60 -18.55
C ARG A 208 -0.78 3.84 -17.08
N MET A 209 -2.01 3.58 -16.64
CA MET A 209 -2.37 3.63 -15.22
C MET A 209 -1.59 2.60 -14.40
N VAL A 210 -1.57 1.34 -14.85
CA VAL A 210 -0.83 0.25 -14.23
C VAL A 210 0.67 0.58 -14.12
N ASP A 211 1.29 1.05 -15.21
CA ASP A 211 2.70 1.44 -15.22
C ASP A 211 2.99 2.55 -14.20
N ARG A 212 2.08 3.52 -14.07
CA ARG A 212 2.23 4.60 -13.11
C ARG A 212 2.11 4.10 -11.67
N VAL A 213 1.17 3.20 -11.37
CA VAL A 213 1.05 2.57 -10.05
C VAL A 213 2.33 1.84 -9.68
N PHE A 214 2.81 0.93 -10.54
CA PHE A 214 4.05 0.20 -10.25
C PHE A 214 5.25 1.12 -10.08
N SER A 215 5.36 2.19 -10.86
CA SER A 215 6.42 3.20 -10.66
C SER A 215 6.33 3.91 -9.31
N LEU A 216 5.13 4.23 -8.84
CA LEU A 216 4.94 4.86 -7.53
C LEU A 216 5.33 3.90 -6.38
N PHE A 217 4.95 2.63 -6.48
CA PHE A 217 5.30 1.62 -5.47
C PHE A 217 6.77 1.21 -5.50
N ASP A 218 7.41 1.22 -6.67
CA ASP A 218 8.85 1.05 -6.84
C ASP A 218 9.63 2.15 -6.09
N ASP A 219 9.24 3.42 -6.25
CA ASP A 219 9.82 4.53 -5.49
C ASP A 219 9.53 4.44 -3.98
N TRP A 220 8.32 4.03 -3.62
CA TRP A 220 7.90 3.88 -2.22
C TRP A 220 8.70 2.77 -1.53
N SER A 221 8.81 1.58 -2.13
CA SER A 221 9.56 0.44 -1.58
C SER A 221 11.05 0.72 -1.45
N ARG A 222 11.66 1.50 -2.36
CA ARG A 222 13.01 2.02 -2.17
C ARG A 222 13.14 2.92 -0.95
N ALA A 223 12.14 3.74 -0.67
CA ALA A 223 12.14 4.59 0.52
C ALA A 223 11.98 3.76 1.80
N LEU A 224 11.13 2.72 1.79
CA LEU A 224 10.97 1.79 2.91
C LEU A 224 12.27 1.04 3.20
N LEU A 225 12.91 0.49 2.17
CA LEU A 225 14.21 -0.17 2.29
C LEU A 225 15.24 0.76 2.93
N ARG A 226 15.38 1.98 2.39
CA ARG A 226 16.33 2.97 2.90
C ARG A 226 16.09 3.29 4.37
N PHE A 227 14.83 3.53 4.75
CA PHE A 227 14.48 3.79 6.15
C PHE A 227 14.88 2.62 7.05
N ALA A 228 14.54 1.40 6.64
CA ALA A 228 14.87 0.20 7.41
C ALA A 228 16.38 -0.01 7.53
N LEU A 229 17.17 0.21 6.47
CA LEU A 229 18.62 0.04 6.51
C LEU A 229 19.32 1.09 7.37
N GLU A 230 18.83 2.34 7.37
CA GLU A 230 19.44 3.43 8.12
C GLU A 230 19.11 3.41 9.62
N HIS A 231 18.10 2.62 10.04
CA HIS A 231 17.53 2.68 11.39
C HIS A 231 17.29 1.30 12.01
N ASP A 232 17.76 1.14 13.26
CA ASP A 232 17.61 -0.08 14.04
C ASP A 232 16.57 0.05 15.17
N GLU A 233 16.34 1.27 15.68
CA GLU A 233 15.45 1.53 16.83
C GLU A 233 14.54 2.73 16.55
N HIS A 234 13.21 2.52 16.65
CA HIS A 234 12.21 3.58 16.40
C HIS A 234 12.33 4.75 17.38
N ASP A 235 12.50 4.49 18.67
CA ASP A 235 12.59 5.53 19.72
C ASP A 235 13.68 6.58 19.43
N ARG A 236 14.89 6.12 19.08
CA ARG A 236 16.01 7.02 18.75
C ARG A 236 15.70 7.86 17.51
N LYS A 237 15.05 7.27 16.52
CA LYS A 237 14.68 7.95 15.29
C LYS A 237 13.60 9.01 15.55
N TYR A 238 12.55 8.66 16.28
CA TYR A 238 11.47 9.58 16.64
C TYR A 238 12.00 10.80 17.41
N LYS A 239 12.86 10.58 18.42
CA LYS A 239 13.53 11.67 19.15
C LYS A 239 14.31 12.60 18.22
N ARG A 240 15.04 12.04 17.25
CA ARG A 240 15.79 12.82 16.26
C ARG A 240 14.85 13.65 15.37
N MET A 241 13.81 13.04 14.81
CA MET A 241 12.84 13.73 13.95
C MET A 241 12.14 14.88 14.69
N ILE A 242 11.77 14.66 15.95
CA ILE A 242 11.17 15.69 16.81
C ILE A 242 12.15 16.86 17.00
N GLN A 243 13.43 16.56 17.29
CA GLN A 243 14.44 17.59 17.49
C GLN A 243 14.72 18.38 16.21
N GLU A 244 14.93 17.70 15.07
CA GLU A 244 15.15 18.33 13.77
C GLU A 244 14.00 19.28 13.40
N SER A 245 12.75 18.86 13.65
CA SER A 245 11.59 19.73 13.42
C SER A 245 11.56 20.95 14.34
N ARG A 246 12.01 20.84 15.59
CA ARG A 246 12.10 21.97 16.53
C ARG A 246 13.23 22.93 16.16
N ASP A 247 14.35 22.43 15.67
CA ASP A 247 15.49 23.24 15.26
C ASP A 247 15.15 24.12 14.04
N LEU A 248 14.32 23.62 13.12
CA LEU A 248 13.80 24.42 11.99
C LEU A 248 12.99 25.66 12.44
N LEU A 249 12.30 25.60 13.59
CA LEU A 249 11.56 26.75 14.11
C LEU A 249 12.50 27.85 14.63
N GLN A 250 13.66 27.46 15.18
CA GLN A 250 14.64 28.42 15.68
C GLN A 250 15.27 29.22 14.53
N LEU A 251 15.50 28.58 13.39
CA LEU A 251 16.01 29.23 12.17
C LEU A 251 15.03 30.23 11.53
N CYS A 252 13.73 30.12 11.81
CA CYS A 252 12.70 31.04 11.32
C CYS A 252 12.43 32.21 12.26
N SER A 253 13.08 32.24 13.44
CA SER A 253 12.88 33.25 14.48
C SER A 253 13.98 34.32 14.49
N ASP A 254 14.95 34.21 13.57
CA ASP A 254 16.00 35.19 13.24
C ASP A 254 15.71 35.86 11.88
#